data_AF-A0A3N5TNF6-F1
#
_entry.id   AF-A0A3N5TNF6-F1
#
_cell.length_a   1.000
_cell.length_b   1.000
_cell.length_c   1.000
_cell.angle_alpha   90.00
_cell.angle_beta   90.00
_cell.angle_gamma   90.00
#
_symmetry.space_group_name_H-M   'P 1'
#
loop_
_entity.id
_entity.type
_entity.pdbx_description
1 polymer ?
#
loop_
_entity_poly.entity_id
_entity_poly.type
_entity_poly.pdbx_seq_one_letter_code
_entity_poly.pdbx_strand_id
1 'polypeptide(L)'
;MNDDAYARKSEGARSLKNKIRARCPACGAVVNLRDAAEVWDVVNCTECNALLEIVDLRPPTLDYASDDIVDDDWEEEDWDELDKP
;
A
#
# COMPACT_ATOMS: atom_id res chain seq x y z
N MET A 1 -10.50 -49.88 -3.45
CA MET A 1 -9.47 -48.84 -3.51
C MET A 1 -10.22 -47.54 -3.69
N ASN A 2 -10.16 -46.65 -2.69
CA ASN A 2 -11.03 -45.48 -2.59
C ASN A 2 -10.10 -44.29 -2.34
N ASP A 3 -9.51 -43.77 -3.42
CA ASP A 3 -8.28 -42.98 -3.35
C ASP A 3 -8.39 -41.64 -4.11
N ASP A 4 -9.49 -40.92 -3.97
CA ASP A 4 -9.59 -39.53 -4.49
C ASP A 4 -10.11 -38.56 -3.42
N ALA A 5 -9.74 -38.83 -2.16
CA ALA A 5 -9.89 -37.93 -1.03
C ALA A 5 -8.67 -37.00 -0.86
N TYR A 6 -8.04 -36.55 -1.95
CA TYR A 6 -7.00 -35.51 -1.88
C TYR A 6 -7.63 -34.11 -1.76
N ALA A 7 -8.05 -33.83 -0.54
CA ALA A 7 -8.27 -32.49 -0.02
C ALA A 7 -7.13 -31.53 -0.41
N ARG A 8 -7.48 -30.32 -0.88
CA ARG A 8 -7.12 -28.99 -0.30
C ARG A 8 -8.10 -27.94 -0.82
N LYS A 9 -9.33 -27.87 -0.31
CA LYS A 9 -9.74 -26.83 0.65
C LYS A 9 -8.62 -25.84 1.02
N SER A 10 -8.37 -24.85 0.17
CA SER A 10 -7.76 -23.58 0.59
C SER A 10 -8.20 -22.42 -0.30
N GLU A 11 -9.50 -22.31 -0.59
CA GLU A 11 -10.16 -21.02 -0.85
C GLU A 11 -10.28 -20.26 0.48
N GLY A 12 -9.12 -20.07 1.11
CA GLY A 12 -8.95 -19.76 2.51
C GLY A 12 -7.86 -18.73 2.73
N ALA A 13 -7.41 -18.02 1.69
CA ALA A 13 -6.85 -16.69 1.88
C ALA A 13 -8.01 -15.73 2.15
N ARG A 14 -8.74 -15.97 3.25
CA ARG A 14 -9.37 -14.87 3.97
C ARG A 14 -8.20 -14.04 4.42
N SER A 15 -7.76 -13.14 3.53
CA SER A 15 -6.92 -11.98 3.80
C SER A 15 -7.26 -11.60 5.22
N LEU A 16 -6.33 -11.91 6.13
CA LEU A 16 -6.41 -11.52 7.52
C LEU A 16 -6.31 -10.02 7.44
N LYS A 17 -7.47 -9.39 7.25
CA LYS A 17 -7.70 -7.95 7.13
C LYS A 17 -7.31 -7.33 8.46
N ASN A 18 -6.02 -7.32 8.76
CA ASN A 18 -5.41 -6.35 9.64
C ASN A 18 -5.68 -4.99 9.00
N LYS A 19 -6.87 -4.46 9.29
CA LYS A 19 -7.24 -3.09 9.00
C LYS A 19 -6.31 -2.20 9.80
N ILE A 20 -5.13 -1.91 9.25
CA ILE A 20 -4.24 -0.88 9.76
C ILE A 20 -5.00 0.43 9.59
N ARG A 21 -5.09 1.22 10.66
CA ARG A 21 -5.85 2.47 10.67
C ARG A 21 -4.94 3.57 11.18
N ALA A 22 -4.83 4.64 10.41
CA ALA A 22 -4.13 5.84 10.80
C ALA A 22 -5.10 7.03 10.85
N ARG A 23 -4.71 8.09 11.54
CA ARG A 23 -5.45 9.36 11.50
C ARG A 23 -4.85 10.27 10.45
N CYS A 24 -5.71 10.86 9.63
CA CYS A 24 -5.32 11.92 8.70
C CYS A 24 -4.91 13.18 9.48
N PRO A 25 -3.70 13.73 9.29
CA PRO A 25 -3.27 14.97 9.94
C PRO A 25 -4.01 16.22 9.42
N ALA A 26 -4.61 16.17 8.22
CA ALA A 26 -5.30 17.30 7.62
C ALA A 26 -6.74 17.50 8.12
N CYS A 27 -7.51 16.42 8.27
CA CYS A 27 -8.93 16.48 8.66
C CYS A 27 -9.25 15.73 9.95
N GLY A 28 -8.31 14.95 10.50
CA GLY A 28 -8.50 14.15 11.70
C GLY A 28 -9.32 12.86 11.53
N ALA A 29 -9.78 12.58 10.30
CA ALA A 29 -10.53 11.36 9.98
C ALA A 29 -9.67 10.10 10.07
N VAL A 30 -10.32 8.95 10.22
CA VAL A 30 -9.65 7.65 10.27
C VAL A 30 -9.51 7.09 8.85
N VAL A 31 -8.28 6.94 8.38
CA VAL A 31 -7.93 6.36 7.09
C VAL A 31 -7.66 4.88 7.27
N ASN A 32 -8.29 4.03 6.46
CA ASN A 32 -8.03 2.59 6.46
C ASN A 32 -6.91 2.31 5.46
N LEU A 33 -5.78 1.82 5.96
CA LEU A 33 -4.64 1.40 5.17
C LEU A 33 -4.78 -0.07 4.77
N ARG A 34 -4.12 -0.45 3.67
CA ARG A 34 -4.06 -1.85 3.20
C ARG A 34 -3.21 -2.69 4.16
N ASP A 35 -3.45 -4.00 4.14
CA ASP A 35 -2.65 -4.96 4.93
C ASP A 35 -1.18 -5.03 4.50
N ALA A 36 -0.92 -4.72 3.24
CA ALA A 36 0.40 -4.62 2.64
C ALA A 36 0.90 -3.17 2.55
N ALA A 37 0.36 -2.27 3.36
CA ALA A 37 0.82 -0.89 3.39
C ALA A 37 2.24 -0.83 4.00
N GLU A 38 3.13 -0.09 3.34
CA GLU A 38 4.54 0.04 3.71
C GLU A 38 4.87 1.48 4.10
N VAL A 39 6.00 1.68 4.80
CA VAL A 39 6.51 3.04 5.00
C VAL A 39 6.94 3.58 3.63
N TRP A 40 6.72 4.86 3.38
CA TRP A 40 6.86 5.55 2.09
C TRP A 40 5.75 5.27 1.07
N ASP A 41 4.73 4.49 1.44
CA ASP A 41 3.56 4.29 0.58
C ASP A 41 2.62 5.51 0.63
N VAL A 42 2.08 5.89 -0.53
CA VAL A 42 1.21 7.07 -0.67
C VAL A 42 -0.25 6.65 -0.68
N VAL A 43 -1.05 7.32 0.15
CA VAL A 43 -2.48 7.07 0.30
C VAL A 43 -3.27 8.37 0.22
N ASN A 44 -4.39 8.36 -0.49
CA ASN A 44 -5.33 9.46 -0.48
C ASN A 44 -6.36 9.30 0.63
N CYS A 45 -6.60 10.38 1.37
CA CYS A 45 -7.71 10.44 2.30
C CYS A 45 -9.05 10.57 1.55
N THR A 46 -10.00 9.67 1.76
CA THR A 46 -11.33 9.72 1.11
C THR A 46 -12.21 10.88 1.57
N GLU A 47 -11.89 11.49 2.71
CA GLU A 47 -12.70 12.55 3.32
C GLU A 47 -12.28 13.95 2.84
N CYS A 48 -10.98 14.23 2.80
CA CYS A 48 -10.45 15.54 2.41
C CYS A 48 -9.65 15.51 1.09
N ASN A 49 -9.49 14.34 0.49
CA ASN A 49 -8.73 14.13 -0.75
C ASN A 49 -7.24 14.54 -0.68
N ALA A 50 -6.70 14.75 0.52
CA ALA A 50 -5.29 15.04 0.72
C ALA A 50 -4.43 13.80 0.39
N LEU A 51 -3.30 14.03 -0.27
CA LEU A 51 -2.23 13.06 -0.47
C LEU A 51 -1.41 12.95 0.82
N LEU A 52 -1.31 11.73 1.34
CA LEU A 52 -0.64 11.44 2.59
C LEU A 52 0.33 10.29 2.37
N GLU A 53 1.45 10.32 3.06
CA GLU A 53 2.45 9.27 3.05
C GLU A 53 2.48 8.56 4.40
N ILE A 54 2.76 7.25 4.38
CA ILE A 54 2.97 6.46 5.59
C ILE A 54 4.41 6.64 6.07
N VAL A 55 4.60 7.28 7.21
CA VAL A 55 5.93 7.47 7.81
C VAL A 55 6.28 6.41 8.87
N ASP A 56 5.27 5.74 9.41
CA ASP A 56 5.45 4.67 10.41
C ASP A 56 4.26 3.70 10.37
N LEU A 57 4.47 2.44 10.78
CA LEU A 57 3.46 1.38 10.85
C LEU A 57 3.18 0.88 12.28
N ARG A 58 3.98 1.28 13.26
CA ARG A 58 3.88 0.85 14.67
C ARG A 58 4.27 1.99 15.64
N PRO A 59 3.39 2.97 15.89
CA PRO A 59 1.99 3.07 15.44
C PRO A 59 1.84 3.62 14.00
N PRO A 60 0.80 3.19 13.27
CA PRO A 60 0.55 3.67 11.91
C PRO A 60 0.33 5.19 11.88
N THR A 61 1.26 5.90 11.26
CA THR A 61 1.32 7.36 11.24
C THR A 61 1.39 7.84 9.80
N LEU A 62 0.59 8.87 9.51
CA LEU A 62 0.53 9.51 8.20
C LEU A 62 1.08 10.92 8.31
N ASP A 63 1.84 11.34 7.32
CA ASP A 63 2.26 12.73 7.13
C ASP A 63 1.84 13.23 5.74
N TYR A 64 1.96 14.54 5.49
CA TYR A 64 1.71 15.09 4.15
C TYR A 64 2.73 14.54 3.16
N ALA A 65 2.24 13.96 2.05
CA ALA A 65 3.13 13.53 0.99
C ALA A 65 3.88 14.75 0.43
N SER A 66 5.21 14.62 0.29
CA SER A 66 6.02 15.69 -0.32
C SER A 66 5.74 15.80 -1.82
N ASP A 67 5.92 17.00 -2.38
CA ASP A 67 5.71 17.28 -3.82
C ASP A 67 6.57 16.37 -4.71
N ASP A 68 7.78 16.03 -4.26
CA ASP A 68 8.70 15.07 -4.91
C ASP A 68 8.14 13.65 -5.09
N ILE A 69 7.12 13.23 -4.32
CA ILE A 69 6.49 11.90 -4.43
C ILE A 69 5.24 11.94 -5.33
N VAL A 70 4.65 13.14 -5.53
CA VAL A 70 3.60 13.34 -6.54
C VAL A 70 4.18 13.24 -7.96
N ASP A 71 5.51 13.40 -8.06
CA ASP A 71 6.33 13.24 -9.27
C ASP A 71 6.89 11.81 -9.42
N ASP A 72 6.14 10.77 -9.01
CA ASP A 72 6.44 9.37 -9.38
C ASP A 72 6.14 9.11 -10.87
N ASP A 73 6.84 9.86 -11.74
CA ASP A 73 7.25 9.45 -13.08
C ASP A 73 8.65 8.80 -12.97
N TRP A 74 8.86 7.92 -11.98
CA TRP A 74 10.10 7.14 -11.85
C TRP A 74 9.97 5.73 -12.45
N GLU A 75 9.03 5.52 -13.37
CA GLU A 75 9.01 4.36 -14.27
C GLU A 75 8.99 4.78 -15.75
N GLU A 76 10.09 5.38 -16.22
CA GLU A 76 10.68 5.01 -17.52
C GLU A 76 12.17 5.44 -17.58
N GLU A 77 13.00 4.98 -16.64
CA GLU A 77 14.43 4.88 -17.00
C GLU A 77 14.55 3.66 -17.93
N ASP A 78 14.31 3.92 -19.22
CA ASP A 78 14.55 3.01 -20.34
C ASP A 78 16.02 2.58 -20.31
N TRP A 79 16.30 1.50 -19.56
CA TRP A 79 17.61 0.85 -19.51
C TRP A 79 18.02 0.21 -20.85
N ASP A 80 17.25 0.43 -21.93
CA ASP A 80 17.48 -0.08 -23.29
C ASP A 80 18.51 0.74 -24.10
N GLU A 81 19.00 1.90 -23.60
CA GLU A 81 19.98 2.74 -24.34
C GLU A 81 21.44 2.65 -23.85
N LEU A 82 21.73 1.92 -22.77
CA LEU A 82 23.10 1.71 -22.23
C LEU A 82 23.88 0.55 -22.90
N ASP A 83 23.25 -0.20 -23.81
CA ASP A 83 23.87 -1.28 -24.59
C ASP A 83 23.71 -1.05 -26.11
N LYS A 84 23.97 0.17 -26.59
CA LYS A 84 24.16 0.38 -28.04
C LYS A 84 25.67 0.29 -28.39
N PRO A 85 26.07 -0.59 -29.32
CA PRO A 85 27.49 -0.83 -29.65
C PRO A 85 28.19 0.35 -30.35
#